data_AF-A0A851GS43-F1
#
_entry.id   AF-A0A851GS43-F1
#
_cell.length_a   1.000
_cell.length_b   1.000
_cell.length_c   1.000
_cell.angle_alpha   90.00
_cell.angle_beta   90.00
_cell.angle_gamma   90.00
#
_symmetry.space_group_name_H-M   'P 1'
#
loop_
_entity.id
_entity.type
_entity.pdbx_description
1 polymer ?
#
loop_
_entity_poly.entity_id
_entity_poly.type
_entity_poly.pdbx_seq_one_letter_code
_entity_poly.pdbx_strand_id
1 'polypeptide(L)'
;MARPKKIEKEKKKLRTSVCMTEDEKKLLVQKAQSAGLELSPYLVACGLTKVIKAPITYFDRQGIAQLARVGNNINQITKAVNMANLDRRLFDEAIQQIEELQELLYEITRGK
;
A
#
# COMPACT_ATOMS: atom_id res chain seq x y z
N MET A 1 38.33 4.20 33.19
CA MET A 1 37.26 5.21 32.99
C MET A 1 35.90 4.52 33.14
N ALA A 2 34.93 5.14 33.81
CA ALA A 2 33.60 4.57 33.99
C ALA A 2 32.78 4.66 32.70
N ARG A 3 32.00 3.62 32.37
CA ARG A 3 31.15 3.57 31.18
C ARG A 3 30.07 4.67 31.25
N PRO A 4 29.89 5.51 30.21
CA PRO A 4 28.82 6.51 30.18
C PRO A 4 27.45 5.86 30.38
N LYS A 5 26.60 6.46 31.22
CA LYS A 5 25.23 5.98 31.45
C LYS A 5 24.40 6.22 30.18
N LYS A 6 23.77 5.16 29.67
CA LYS A 6 22.82 5.25 28.54
C LYS A 6 21.60 6.10 28.90
N ILE A 7 21.15 6.91 27.95
CA ILE A 7 19.95 7.76 28.02
C ILE A 7 18.71 6.85 28.15
N GLU A 8 17.71 7.28 28.92
CA GLU A 8 16.55 6.43 29.25
C GLU A 8 15.81 5.85 28.04
N LYS A 9 15.70 6.60 26.95
CA LYS A 9 15.03 6.17 25.70
C LYS A 9 15.76 5.03 24.98
N GLU A 10 17.05 4.82 25.23
CA GLU A 10 17.85 3.75 24.62
C GLU A 10 17.81 2.45 25.42
N LYS A 11 17.21 2.47 26.62
CA LYS A 11 17.08 1.28 27.46
C LYS A 11 15.99 0.38 26.88
N LYS A 12 16.38 -0.79 26.35
CA LYS A 12 15.44 -1.84 25.93
C LYS A 12 14.76 -2.47 27.16
N LYS A 13 13.66 -1.87 27.62
CA LYS A 13 12.88 -2.31 28.81
C LYS A 13 11.80 -3.35 28.48
N LEU A 14 11.44 -3.51 27.20
CA LEU A 14 10.37 -4.40 26.76
C LEU A 14 10.94 -5.73 26.24
N ARG A 15 10.27 -6.84 26.57
CA ARG A 15 10.62 -8.19 26.12
C ARG A 15 9.42 -8.83 25.43
N THR A 16 9.69 -9.52 24.32
CA THR A 16 8.72 -10.32 23.57
C THR A 16 9.27 -11.73 23.40
N SER A 17 8.41 -12.74 23.53
CA SER A 17 8.75 -14.14 23.27
C SER A 17 8.23 -14.54 21.89
N VAL A 18 9.03 -15.29 21.13
CA VAL A 18 8.66 -15.79 19.78
C VAL A 18 8.91 -17.30 19.77
N CYS A 19 7.90 -18.07 19.33
CA CYS A 19 8.03 -19.51 19.12
C CYS A 19 8.58 -19.78 17.72
N MET A 20 9.53 -20.69 17.61
CA MET A 20 10.19 -21.08 16.36
C MET A 20 10.70 -22.52 16.49
N THR A 21 10.89 -23.18 15.37
CA THR A 21 11.55 -24.50 15.34
C THR A 21 13.06 -24.35 15.61
N GLU A 22 13.72 -25.47 15.90
CA GLU A 22 15.16 -25.48 16.12
C GLU A 22 15.93 -25.04 14.86
N ASP A 23 15.47 -25.48 13.69
CA ASP A 23 16.08 -25.14 12.41
C ASP A 23 15.89 -23.66 12.04
N GLU A 24 14.70 -23.10 12.30
CA GLU A 24 14.44 -21.67 12.14
C GLU A 24 15.37 -20.83 13.01
N LYS A 25 15.56 -21.23 14.27
CA LYS A 25 16.48 -20.55 15.18
C LYS A 25 17.92 -20.61 14.69
N LYS A 26 18.40 -21.78 14.25
CA LYS A 26 19.76 -21.94 13.69
C LYS A 26 19.97 -21.03 12.48
N LEU A 27 19.01 -21.01 11.55
CA LEU A 27 19.08 -20.19 10.35
C LEU A 27 19.07 -18.68 10.68
N LEU A 28 18.25 -18.25 11.64
CA LEU A 28 18.21 -16.85 12.09
C LEU A 28 19.52 -16.41 12.74
N VAL A 29 20.15 -17.28 13.53
CA VAL A 29 21.47 -17.00 14.13
C VAL A 29 22.55 -16.87 13.06
N GLN A 30 22.58 -17.76 12.07
CA GLN A 30 23.53 -17.66 10.96
C GLN A 30 23.34 -16.36 10.17
N LYS A 31 22.09 -15.99 9.85
CA LYS A 31 21.80 -14.72 9.17
C LYS A 31 22.22 -13.49 9.99
N ALA A 32 22.00 -13.53 11.30
CA ALA A 32 22.43 -12.45 12.19
C ALA A 32 23.96 -12.31 12.19
N GLN A 33 24.68 -13.43 12.29
CA GLN A 33 26.14 -13.46 12.24
C GLN A 33 26.69 -12.94 10.91
N SER A 34 26.11 -13.36 9.77
CA SER A 34 26.48 -12.83 8.45
C SER A 34 26.25 -11.32 8.32
N ALA A 35 25.29 -10.77 9.06
CA ALA A 35 25.04 -9.33 9.13
C ALA A 35 25.89 -8.61 10.20
N GLY A 36 26.77 -9.32 10.92
CA GLY A 36 27.59 -8.76 12.01
C GLY A 36 26.78 -8.35 13.25
N LEU A 37 25.59 -8.92 13.43
CA LEU A 37 24.66 -8.58 14.50
C LEU A 37 24.38 -9.77 15.43
N GLU A 38 24.07 -9.46 16.68
CA GLU A 38 23.43 -10.42 17.58
C GLU A 38 21.97 -10.66 17.15
N LEU A 39 21.43 -11.83 17.51
CA LEU A 39 20.09 -12.27 17.09
C LEU A 39 18.99 -11.24 17.43
N SER A 40 19.00 -10.64 18.62
CA SER A 40 17.96 -9.69 19.03
C SER A 40 17.98 -8.38 18.22
N PRO A 41 19.11 -7.65 18.10
CA PRO A 41 19.24 -6.52 17.18
C PRO A 41 18.85 -6.85 15.75
N TYR A 42 19.27 -8.02 15.24
CA TYR A 42 18.94 -8.48 13.89
C TYR A 42 17.42 -8.65 13.69
N LEU A 43 16.74 -9.35 14.61
CA LEU A 43 15.29 -9.56 14.52
C LEU A 43 14.50 -8.25 14.59
N VAL A 44 14.92 -7.31 15.44
CA VAL A 44 14.29 -5.99 15.53
C VAL A 44 14.49 -5.20 14.24
N ALA A 45 15.71 -5.17 13.69
CA ALA A 45 15.98 -4.51 12.43
C ALA A 45 15.15 -5.12 11.28
N CYS A 46 15.13 -6.44 11.16
CA CYS A 46 14.31 -7.12 10.16
C CYS A 46 12.80 -6.83 10.34
N GLY A 47 12.29 -6.85 11.57
CA GLY A 47 10.88 -6.56 11.86
C GLY A 47 10.45 -5.13 11.55
N LEU A 48 11.37 -4.16 11.68
CA LEU A 48 11.10 -2.74 11.39
C LEU A 48 11.29 -2.39 9.91
N THR A 49 12.22 -3.03 9.22
CA THR A 49 12.57 -2.67 7.83
C THR A 49 11.82 -3.51 6.79
N LYS A 50 11.40 -4.74 7.15
CA LYS A 50 10.76 -5.63 6.18
C LYS A 50 9.30 -5.24 5.99
N VAL A 51 8.98 -4.73 4.79
CA VAL A 51 7.60 -4.56 4.36
C VAL A 51 7.00 -5.94 4.10
N ILE A 52 6.13 -6.39 5.00
CA ILE A 52 5.29 -7.56 4.76
C ILE A 52 4.13 -7.07 3.90
N LYS A 53 4.06 -7.50 2.64
CA LYS A 53 2.91 -7.19 1.78
C LYS A 53 1.65 -7.73 2.45
N ALA A 54 0.79 -6.83 2.89
CA ALA A 54 -0.52 -7.23 3.37
C ALA A 54 -1.26 -7.98 2.25
N PRO A 55 -2.04 -9.03 2.58
CA PRO A 55 -2.92 -9.62 1.59
C PRO A 55 -3.86 -8.53 1.07
N ILE A 56 -4.01 -8.45 -0.25
CA ILE A 56 -4.93 -7.52 -0.91
C ILE A 56 -6.32 -7.77 -0.31
N THR A 57 -6.88 -6.76 0.34
CA THR A 57 -8.16 -6.89 1.02
C THR A 57 -9.28 -7.09 0.00
N TYR A 58 -10.43 -7.60 0.45
CA TYR A 58 -11.60 -7.73 -0.42
C TYR A 58 -12.02 -6.38 -1.02
N PHE A 59 -11.96 -5.31 -0.22
CA PHE A 59 -12.21 -3.93 -0.66
C PHE A 59 -11.23 -3.50 -1.76
N ASP A 60 -9.93 -3.78 -1.59
CA ASP A 60 -8.93 -3.46 -2.61
C ASP A 60 -9.21 -4.19 -3.92
N ARG A 61 -9.63 -5.46 -3.87
CA ARG A 61 -9.99 -6.22 -5.09
C ARG A 61 -11.19 -5.63 -5.80
N GLN A 62 -12.23 -5.24 -5.06
CA GLN A 62 -13.39 -4.59 -5.65
C GLN A 62 -13.02 -3.24 -6.27
N GLY A 63 -12.20 -2.43 -5.57
CA GLY A 63 -11.70 -1.16 -6.09
C GLY A 63 -10.91 -1.33 -7.39
N ILE A 64 -9.98 -2.29 -7.42
CA ILE A 64 -9.21 -2.63 -8.64
C ILE A 64 -10.14 -3.06 -9.78
N ALA A 65 -11.16 -3.89 -9.51
CA ALA A 65 -12.10 -4.34 -10.52
C ALA A 65 -12.99 -3.21 -11.07
N GLN A 66 -13.36 -2.23 -10.23
CA GLN A 66 -14.09 -1.05 -10.66
C GLN A 66 -13.21 -0.14 -11.54
N LEU A 67 -11.97 0.11 -11.11
CA LEU A 67 -11.01 0.90 -11.90
C LEU A 67 -10.73 0.27 -13.27
N ALA A 68 -10.58 -1.05 -13.34
CA ALA A 68 -10.42 -1.77 -14.60
C ALA A 68 -11.64 -1.57 -15.54
N ARG A 69 -12.86 -1.58 -14.99
CA ARG A 69 -14.09 -1.30 -15.78
C ARG A 69 -14.12 0.13 -16.29
N VAL A 70 -13.78 1.11 -15.45
CA VAL A 70 -13.68 2.52 -15.87
C VAL A 70 -12.67 2.67 -17.01
N GLY A 71 -11.47 2.10 -16.86
CA GLY A 71 -10.44 2.14 -17.90
C GLY A 71 -10.88 1.49 -19.22
N ASN A 72 -11.60 0.36 -19.14
CA ASN A 72 -12.15 -0.30 -20.32
C ASN A 72 -13.19 0.55 -21.04
N ASN A 73 -14.06 1.24 -20.30
CA ASN A 73 -15.04 2.15 -20.89
C ASN A 73 -14.36 3.32 -21.60
N ILE A 74 -13.35 3.94 -20.97
CA ILE A 74 -12.54 5.00 -21.60
C ILE A 74 -11.91 4.50 -22.90
N ASN A 75 -11.30 3.31 -22.88
CA ASN A 75 -10.66 2.74 -24.06
C ASN A 75 -11.66 2.48 -25.21
N GLN A 76 -12.89 2.05 -24.88
CA GLN A 76 -13.95 1.85 -25.87
C GLN A 76 -14.39 3.18 -26.50
N ILE A 77 -14.59 4.22 -25.67
CA ILE A 77 -14.95 5.57 -26.15
C ILE A 77 -13.84 6.10 -27.08
N THR A 78 -12.58 6.01 -26.67
CA THR A 78 -11.44 6.47 -27.50
C THR A 78 -11.39 5.75 -28.84
N LYS A 79 -11.58 4.42 -28.85
CA LYS A 79 -11.64 3.66 -30.10
C LYS A 79 -12.80 4.12 -30.99
N ALA A 80 -13.98 4.32 -30.42
CA ALA A 80 -15.16 4.77 -31.16
C ALA A 80 -14.94 6.17 -31.78
N VAL A 81 -14.42 7.11 -31.00
CA VAL A 81 -14.09 8.47 -31.46
C VAL A 81 -13.05 8.44 -32.58
N ASN A 82 -11.98 7.66 -32.42
CA ASN A 82 -10.93 7.53 -33.43
C ASN A 82 -11.44 6.88 -34.73
N MET A 83 -12.29 5.84 -34.64
CA MET A 83 -12.85 5.18 -35.82
C MET A 83 -13.84 6.08 -36.58
N ALA A 84 -14.60 6.90 -35.86
CA ALA A 84 -15.62 7.76 -36.44
C ALA A 84 -15.09 9.15 -36.83
N ASN A 85 -13.79 9.43 -36.60
CA ASN A 85 -13.14 10.72 -36.89
C ASN A 85 -13.90 11.92 -36.28
N LEU A 86 -14.53 11.70 -35.12
CA LEU A 86 -15.43 12.67 -34.49
C LEU A 86 -14.62 13.79 -33.84
N ASP A 87 -15.04 15.03 -34.07
CA ASP A 87 -14.47 16.19 -33.39
C ASP A 87 -14.90 16.18 -31.92
N ARG A 88 -13.94 16.41 -31.02
CA ARG A 88 -14.17 16.55 -29.58
C ARG A 88 -15.29 17.55 -29.26
N ARG A 89 -15.42 18.61 -30.05
CA ARG A 89 -16.43 19.67 -29.89
C ARG A 89 -17.87 19.16 -29.89
N LEU A 90 -18.12 17.99 -30.49
CA LEU A 90 -19.45 17.36 -30.51
C LEU A 90 -19.88 16.81 -29.15
N PHE A 91 -18.95 16.67 -28.21
CA PHE A 91 -19.20 16.07 -26.90
C PHE A 91 -19.12 17.06 -25.74
N ASP A 92 -18.78 18.33 -26.00
CA ASP A 92 -18.53 19.31 -24.93
C ASP A 92 -19.78 19.55 -24.06
N GLU A 93 -20.97 19.63 -24.65
CA GLU A 93 -22.24 19.75 -23.91
C GLU A 93 -22.54 18.52 -23.04
N ALA A 94 -22.28 17.31 -23.58
CA ALA A 94 -22.49 16.07 -22.83
C ALA A 94 -21.47 15.93 -21.69
N ILE A 95 -20.23 16.38 -21.88
CA ILE A 95 -19.19 16.40 -20.85
C ILE A 95 -19.60 17.37 -19.73
N GLN A 96 -20.03 18.58 -20.06
CA GLN A 96 -20.49 19.56 -19.06
C GLN A 96 -21.66 19.01 -18.22
N GLN A 97 -22.65 18.37 -18.85
CA GLN A 97 -23.77 17.78 -18.12
C GLN A 97 -23.34 16.62 -17.20
N ILE A 98 -22.35 15.82 -17.62
CA ILE A 98 -21.80 14.75 -16.78
C ILE A 98 -21.03 15.34 -15.59
N GLU A 99 -20.27 16.41 -15.79
CA GLU A 99 -19.54 17.12 -14.72
C GLU A 99 -20.51 17.70 -13.68
N GLU A 100 -21.58 18.38 -14.12
CA GLU A 100 -22.64 18.89 -13.24
C GLU A 100 -23.32 17.77 -12.42
N LEU A 101 -23.62 16.64 -13.06
CA LEU A 101 -24.19 15.47 -12.37
C LEU A 101 -23.22 14.86 -11.35
N GLN A 102 -21.92 14.85 -11.64
CA GLN A 102 -20.90 14.39 -10.70
C GLN A 102 -20.80 15.30 -9.48
N GLU A 103 -20.84 16.62 -9.66
CA GLU A 103 -20.84 17.57 -8.56
C GLU A 103 -22.09 17.39 -7.67
N LEU A 104 -23.28 17.29 -8.27
CA LEU A 104 -24.52 17.03 -7.53
C LEU A 104 -24.47 15.72 -6.73
N LEU A 105 -23.97 14.63 -7.34
CA LEU A 105 -23.80 13.35 -6.65
C LEU A 105 -22.78 13.45 -5.51
N TYR A 106 -21.70 14.21 -5.71
CA TYR A 106 -20.69 14.43 -4.69
C TYR A 106 -21.26 15.20 -3.49
N GLU A 107 -22.05 16.25 -3.72
CA GLU A 107 -22.73 17.00 -2.65
C GLU A 107 -23.71 16.13 -1.86
N ILE A 108 -24.52 15.31 -2.54
CA ILE A 108 -25.49 14.40 -1.90
C ILE A 108 -24.77 13.33 -1.06
N THR A 109 -23.61 12.84 -1.51
CA THR A 109 -22.86 11.80 -0.80
C THR A 109 -22.00 12.34 0.35
N ARG A 110 -21.61 13.63 0.33
CA ARG A 110 -20.95 14.33 1.45
C ARG A 110 -21.93 14.89 2.49
N GLY A 111 -23.18 15.16 2.10
CA GLY A 111 -24.23 15.71 2.96
C GLY A 111 -24.93 14.70 3.87
N LYS A 112 -24.41 13.47 4.00
CA LYS A 112 -24.89 12.41 4.91
C LYS A 112 -23.82 12.02 5.92
#